data_AF-A0A2G9M1X4-F1
#
_entry.id   AF-A0A2G9M1X4-F1
#
_cell.length_a   1.000
_cell.length_b   1.000
_cell.length_c   1.000
_cell.angle_alpha   90.00
_cell.angle_beta   90.00
_cell.angle_gamma   90.00
#
_symmetry.space_group_name_H-M   'P 1'
#
loop_
_entity.id
_entity.type
_entity.pdbx_description
1 polymer ?
#
loop_
_entity_poly.entity_id
_entity_poly.type
_entity_poly.pdbx_seq_one_letter_code
_entity_poly.pdbx_strand_id
1 'polypeptide(L)'
;MVLMLLAGSMLAGCDTGLTGEFPEEPTVPPDKRPPEGPITGMADAYPGYAVPYDVFNNNQEILIFEHKADDPDVTGTIFVTHHDGYVYRYGYIYTKNGWERYELAGNPVGNSNWLRDNGEYSLSRLRTDFEVGENYLVAYSCKKHSGSWKCGCADQNSCGMWMLQAFTVEEPRVCEEGAKLCEGNILRTCIANAWVDEPCGADEICDADECACVNLSVAPPGPVETAPVIEVTQGSYYVFPGQEHTWTITVTDADNP
;
A
#
# COMPACT_ATOMS: atom_id res chain seq x y z
N MET A 1 -25.10 -25.23 82.66
CA MET A 1 -25.61 -24.49 81.50
C MET A 1 -24.53 -23.50 81.09
N VAL A 2 -23.60 -23.96 80.25
CA VAL A 2 -22.43 -23.18 79.81
C VAL A 2 -22.73 -22.72 78.39
N LEU A 3 -22.86 -21.41 78.24
CA LEU A 3 -23.20 -20.75 76.98
C LEU A 3 -21.92 -20.66 76.13
N MET A 4 -21.81 -21.53 75.12
CA MET A 4 -20.78 -21.43 74.08
C MET A 4 -21.12 -20.26 73.15
N LEU A 5 -20.36 -19.18 73.25
CA LEU A 5 -20.32 -18.11 72.24
C LEU A 5 -19.42 -18.57 71.09
N LEU A 6 -20.04 -18.97 69.98
CA LEU A 6 -19.37 -19.13 68.69
C LEU A 6 -19.06 -17.74 68.14
N ALA A 7 -17.80 -17.31 68.27
CA ALA A 7 -17.27 -16.19 67.51
C ALA A 7 -17.06 -16.65 66.06
N GLY A 8 -18.02 -16.33 65.20
CA GLY A 8 -17.88 -16.47 63.75
C GLY A 8 -16.85 -15.46 63.26
N SER A 9 -15.64 -15.95 62.99
CA SER A 9 -14.58 -15.22 62.30
C SER A 9 -15.07 -14.90 60.89
N MET A 10 -15.56 -13.68 60.67
CA MET A 10 -15.70 -13.14 59.33
C MET A 10 -14.27 -13.01 58.75
N LEU A 11 -13.85 -14.02 57.99
CA LEU A 11 -12.78 -13.84 57.02
C LEU A 11 -13.31 -12.81 56.01
N ALA A 12 -12.93 -11.55 56.20
CA ALA A 12 -12.91 -10.58 55.13
C ALA A 12 -11.95 -11.15 54.08
N GLY A 13 -12.50 -11.89 53.12
CA GLY A 13 -11.81 -12.14 51.87
C GLY A 13 -11.44 -10.77 51.32
N CYS A 14 -10.16 -10.56 51.05
CA CYS A 14 -9.75 -9.54 50.10
C CYS A 14 -10.38 -9.96 48.77
N ASP A 15 -11.61 -9.48 48.52
CA ASP A 15 -12.20 -9.48 47.21
C ASP A 15 -11.27 -8.66 46.34
N THR A 16 -10.43 -9.35 45.58
CA THR A 16 -9.53 -8.75 44.60
C THR A 16 -10.43 -8.11 43.56
N GLY A 17 -10.74 -6.83 43.76
CA GLY A 17 -11.57 -6.00 42.90
C GLY A 17 -11.02 -5.85 41.48
N LEU A 18 -11.02 -6.95 40.74
CA LEU A 18 -10.75 -7.07 39.31
C LEU A 18 -11.98 -7.54 38.54
N THR A 19 -13.18 -7.48 39.14
CA THR A 19 -14.45 -7.61 38.41
C THR A 19 -14.91 -6.22 37.92
N GLY A 20 -13.98 -5.48 37.31
CA GLY A 20 -14.29 -4.32 36.47
C GLY A 20 -14.45 -4.83 35.05
N GLU A 21 -15.59 -5.48 34.82
CA GLU A 21 -16.07 -6.12 33.59
C GLU A 21 -15.54 -5.44 32.33
N PHE A 22 -14.80 -6.19 31.50
CA PHE A 22 -14.40 -5.75 30.18
C PHE A 22 -15.63 -5.31 29.37
N PRO A 23 -15.48 -4.39 28.40
CA PRO A 23 -16.57 -4.09 27.49
C PRO A 23 -17.04 -5.36 26.78
N GLU A 24 -18.34 -5.40 26.45
CA GLU A 24 -18.89 -6.48 25.65
C GLU A 24 -18.21 -6.55 24.29
N GLU A 25 -17.88 -7.77 23.86
CA GLU A 25 -17.27 -7.97 22.55
C GLU A 25 -18.27 -7.64 21.43
N PRO A 26 -17.84 -6.93 20.37
CA PRO A 26 -18.72 -6.69 19.24
C PRO A 26 -19.03 -7.99 18.50
N THR A 27 -20.23 -8.07 17.92
CA THR A 27 -20.54 -9.06 16.89
C THR A 27 -19.79 -8.76 15.59
N VAL A 28 -19.83 -9.66 14.61
CA VAL A 28 -19.29 -9.36 13.27
C VAL A 28 -19.93 -8.09 12.68
N PRO A 29 -19.20 -7.32 11.83
CA PRO A 29 -19.76 -6.16 11.15
C PRO A 29 -21.00 -6.52 10.31
N PRO A 30 -21.90 -5.56 10.07
CA PRO A 30 -23.03 -5.78 9.15
C PRO A 30 -22.54 -6.28 7.79
N ASP A 31 -23.11 -7.38 7.31
CA ASP A 31 -22.69 -8.07 6.06
C ASP A 31 -22.93 -7.25 4.77
N LYS A 32 -23.59 -6.10 4.89
CA LYS A 32 -23.84 -5.21 3.74
C LYS A 32 -22.63 -4.32 3.53
N ARG A 33 -22.21 -4.18 2.25
CA ARG A 33 -21.26 -3.14 1.82
C ARG A 33 -21.72 -1.79 2.41
N PRO A 34 -20.80 -1.03 3.03
CA PRO A 34 -21.09 0.34 3.43
C PRO A 34 -21.59 1.16 2.22
N PRO A 35 -22.51 2.12 2.43
CA PRO A 35 -23.03 2.95 1.33
C PRO A 35 -21.94 3.74 0.62
N GLU A 36 -22.03 3.90 -0.71
CA GLU A 36 -21.16 4.80 -1.48
C GLU A 36 -21.55 6.28 -1.23
N GLY A 37 -20.58 7.17 -0.98
CA GLY A 37 -20.84 8.59 -0.80
C GLY A 37 -19.58 9.39 -0.45
N PRO A 38 -19.52 10.71 -0.72
CA PRO A 38 -18.29 11.48 -0.59
C PRO A 38 -17.75 11.48 0.84
N ILE A 39 -16.61 10.82 1.05
CA ILE A 39 -15.82 10.91 2.27
C ILE A 39 -14.99 12.19 2.22
N THR A 40 -15.64 13.34 2.35
CA THR A 40 -14.93 14.57 2.65
C THR A 40 -15.00 14.83 4.14
N GLY A 41 -14.20 14.08 4.90
CA GLY A 41 -13.91 14.39 6.30
C GLY A 41 -14.94 13.94 7.34
N MET A 42 -14.60 14.25 8.58
CA MET A 42 -15.12 13.78 9.87
C MET A 42 -16.62 14.05 10.17
N ALA A 43 -17.53 14.04 9.19
CA ALA A 43 -18.85 14.67 9.37
C ALA A 43 -20.06 13.73 9.50
N ASP A 44 -20.11 12.53 8.93
CA ASP A 44 -21.34 11.72 9.00
C ASP A 44 -21.06 10.24 9.30
N ALA A 45 -21.67 9.74 10.38
CA ALA A 45 -21.70 8.31 10.65
C ALA A 45 -22.58 7.62 9.59
N TYR A 46 -22.03 6.60 8.92
CA TYR A 46 -22.84 5.73 8.08
C TYR A 46 -23.87 4.98 8.94
N PRO A 47 -25.14 4.86 8.50
CA PRO A 47 -26.13 4.11 9.26
C PRO A 47 -25.65 2.69 9.61
N GLY A 48 -25.56 2.38 10.90
CA GLY A 48 -25.05 1.10 11.41
C GLY A 48 -23.56 1.07 11.75
N TYR A 49 -22.84 2.17 11.52
CA TYR A 49 -21.42 2.33 11.82
C TYR A 49 -21.17 3.55 12.70
N ALA A 50 -20.04 3.53 13.39
CA ALA A 50 -19.51 4.63 14.17
C ALA A 50 -18.48 5.43 13.39
N VAL A 51 -18.25 6.67 13.84
CA VAL A 51 -17.17 7.50 13.30
C VAL A 51 -15.80 7.01 13.79
N PRO A 52 -14.70 7.27 13.05
CA PRO A 52 -13.36 6.80 13.41
C PRO A 52 -12.66 7.67 14.49
N TYR A 53 -13.41 8.46 15.26
CA TYR A 53 -12.88 9.42 16.25
C TYR A 53 -13.70 9.44 17.56
N ASP A 54 -13.12 9.99 18.62
CA ASP A 54 -13.74 10.10 19.95
C ASP A 54 -14.70 11.29 20.04
N VAL A 55 -16.00 11.03 19.89
CA VAL A 55 -17.09 12.02 20.02
C VAL A 55 -17.22 12.65 21.42
N PHE A 56 -16.50 12.11 22.42
CA PHE A 56 -16.46 12.63 23.79
C PHE A 56 -15.17 13.39 24.12
N ASN A 57 -14.18 13.41 23.22
CA ASN A 57 -12.87 14.02 23.45
C ASN A 57 -12.40 14.83 22.23
N ASN A 58 -13.11 15.93 21.94
CA ASN A 58 -12.77 16.86 20.87
C ASN A 58 -12.56 16.21 19.49
N ASN A 59 -13.26 15.11 19.21
CA ASN A 59 -13.12 14.34 17.98
C ASN A 59 -11.67 13.87 17.71
N GLN A 60 -10.94 13.48 18.76
CA GLN A 60 -9.61 12.88 18.60
C GLN A 60 -9.70 11.62 17.74
N GLU A 61 -8.86 11.51 16.70
CA GLU A 61 -8.82 10.33 15.83
C GLU A 61 -8.47 9.06 16.62
N ILE A 62 -9.25 8.00 16.38
CA ILE A 62 -9.05 6.69 16.99
C ILE A 62 -8.54 5.70 15.95
N LEU A 63 -9.21 5.62 14.80
CA LEU A 63 -8.89 4.72 13.71
C LEU A 63 -8.25 5.54 12.60
N ILE A 64 -7.06 5.12 12.17
CA ILE A 64 -6.30 5.73 11.09
C ILE A 64 -5.77 4.60 10.20
N PHE A 65 -5.85 4.78 8.89
CA PHE A 65 -5.15 3.94 7.92
C PHE A 65 -4.16 4.77 7.11
N GLU A 66 -2.88 4.53 7.35
CA GLU A 66 -1.79 5.13 6.59
C GLU A 66 -1.55 4.32 5.32
N HIS A 67 -2.34 4.62 4.28
CA HIS A 67 -2.25 3.98 2.98
C HIS A 67 -1.00 4.43 2.20
N LYS A 68 -0.26 3.49 1.62
CA LYS A 68 0.85 3.78 0.70
C LYS A 68 0.33 3.82 -0.73
N ALA A 69 -0.16 5.00 -1.15
CA ALA A 69 -0.85 5.17 -2.43
C ALA A 69 0.00 4.81 -3.68
N ASP A 70 1.33 4.88 -3.58
CA ASP A 70 2.24 4.58 -4.69
C ASP A 70 2.55 3.09 -4.85
N ASP A 71 2.02 2.23 -3.98
CA ASP A 71 2.22 0.79 -4.06
C ASP A 71 1.28 0.18 -5.13
N PRO A 72 1.75 -0.73 -6.02
CA PRO A 72 0.88 -1.46 -6.93
C PRO A 72 -0.23 -2.22 -6.20
N ASP A 73 0.05 -2.69 -4.98
CA ASP A 73 -0.85 -3.41 -4.10
C ASP A 73 -1.43 -2.49 -3.00
N VAL A 74 -2.45 -2.96 -2.27
CA VAL A 74 -2.98 -2.19 -1.13
C VAL A 74 -2.12 -2.49 0.09
N THR A 75 -1.21 -1.56 0.39
CA THR A 75 -0.31 -1.65 1.55
C THR A 75 -0.40 -0.44 2.46
N GLY A 76 -0.14 -0.65 3.74
CA GLY A 76 -0.20 0.42 4.72
C GLY A 76 -0.26 -0.12 6.15
N THR A 77 -0.48 0.78 7.10
CA THR A 77 -0.64 0.40 8.50
C THR A 77 -1.96 0.93 9.04
N ILE A 78 -2.74 0.04 9.64
CA ILE A 78 -3.95 0.38 10.38
C ILE A 78 -3.53 0.63 11.82
N PHE A 79 -3.84 1.81 12.34
CA PHE A 79 -3.64 2.18 13.73
C PHE A 79 -4.99 2.37 14.40
N VAL A 80 -5.15 1.78 15.59
CA VAL A 80 -6.30 2.00 16.46
C VAL A 80 -5.78 2.47 17.80
N THR A 81 -5.98 3.74 18.13
CA THR A 81 -5.46 4.37 19.35
C THR A 81 -6.60 5.02 20.13
N HIS A 82 -6.86 4.49 21.32
CA HIS A 82 -7.87 5.04 22.23
C HIS A 82 -7.29 5.07 23.65
N HIS A 83 -6.62 6.16 23.97
CA HIS A 83 -5.96 6.34 25.27
C HIS A 83 -6.93 6.18 26.44
N ASP A 84 -6.49 5.46 27.48
CA ASP A 84 -7.29 5.07 28.65
C ASP A 84 -8.51 4.21 28.29
N GLY A 85 -8.47 3.59 27.11
CA GLY A 85 -9.52 2.73 26.56
C GLY A 85 -9.02 1.31 26.27
N TYR A 86 -9.93 0.54 25.70
CA TYR A 86 -9.68 -0.81 25.21
C TYR A 86 -9.98 -0.91 23.73
N VAL A 87 -9.06 -1.50 22.99
CA VAL A 87 -9.18 -1.78 21.55
C VAL A 87 -9.51 -3.26 21.39
N TYR A 88 -10.54 -3.59 20.62
CA TYR A 88 -10.84 -4.98 20.31
C TYR A 88 -9.78 -5.52 19.34
N ARG A 89 -9.21 -6.70 19.65
CA ARG A 89 -8.06 -7.25 18.93
C ARG A 89 -8.34 -7.50 17.44
N TYR A 90 -9.60 -7.73 17.09
CA TYR A 90 -9.97 -8.04 15.71
C TYR A 90 -10.62 -6.84 15.04
N GLY A 91 -10.22 -6.58 13.80
CA GLY A 91 -10.93 -5.69 12.88
C GLY A 91 -11.24 -6.42 11.58
N TYR A 92 -11.89 -5.72 10.65
CA TYR A 92 -12.24 -6.30 9.35
C TYR A 92 -11.96 -5.33 8.22
N ILE A 93 -11.57 -5.87 7.07
CA ILE A 93 -11.39 -5.14 5.81
C ILE A 93 -12.42 -5.69 4.82
N TYR A 94 -13.09 -4.80 4.10
CA TYR A 94 -14.08 -5.19 3.11
C TYR A 94 -13.37 -5.48 1.78
N THR A 95 -13.45 -6.72 1.31
CA THR A 95 -12.92 -7.18 0.02
C THR A 95 -14.08 -7.52 -0.93
N LYS A 96 -13.76 -7.91 -2.17
CA LYS A 96 -14.74 -8.47 -3.11
C LYS A 96 -15.48 -9.70 -2.57
N ASN A 97 -14.89 -10.39 -1.59
CA ASN A 97 -15.48 -11.58 -0.96
C ASN A 97 -16.24 -11.24 0.33
N GLY A 98 -16.37 -9.96 0.69
CA GLY A 98 -17.00 -9.50 1.92
C GLY A 98 -15.98 -9.14 3.02
N TRP A 99 -16.42 -9.19 4.28
CA TRP A 99 -15.56 -8.84 5.41
C TRP A 99 -14.52 -9.91 5.72
N GLU A 100 -13.25 -9.54 5.65
CA GLU A 100 -12.13 -10.39 6.05
C GLU A 100 -11.50 -9.87 7.34
N ARG A 101 -11.32 -10.77 8.31
CA ARG A 101 -10.79 -10.41 9.63
C ARG A 101 -9.27 -10.21 9.58
N TYR A 102 -8.78 -9.16 10.24
CA TYR A 102 -7.38 -8.99 10.60
C TYR A 102 -7.21 -8.96 12.12
N GLU A 103 -5.99 -9.24 12.59
CA GLU A 103 -5.65 -9.26 14.02
C GLU A 103 -4.62 -8.17 14.32
N LEU A 104 -4.98 -7.25 15.22
CA LEU A 104 -4.13 -6.19 15.69
C LEU A 104 -3.07 -6.74 16.65
N ALA A 105 -1.83 -6.31 16.46
CA ALA A 105 -0.78 -6.44 17.45
C ALA A 105 -0.91 -5.31 18.49
N GLY A 106 -0.67 -5.61 19.76
CA GLY A 106 -0.74 -4.63 20.84
C GLY A 106 -0.58 -5.27 22.22
N ASN A 107 -0.91 -4.54 23.27
CA ASN A 107 -0.75 -5.00 24.66
C ASN A 107 -2.04 -5.68 25.16
N PRO A 108 -2.12 -7.03 25.20
CA PRO A 108 -3.34 -7.71 25.64
C PRO A 108 -3.63 -7.50 27.12
N VAL A 109 -4.92 -7.51 27.47
CA VAL A 109 -5.36 -7.40 28.87
C VAL A 109 -5.82 -8.76 29.38
N GLY A 110 -4.96 -9.41 30.17
CA GLY A 110 -5.20 -10.77 30.65
C GLY A 110 -5.35 -11.75 29.49
N ASN A 111 -6.34 -12.65 29.60
CA ASN A 111 -6.67 -13.64 28.56
C ASN A 111 -7.84 -13.20 27.66
N SER A 112 -8.07 -11.89 27.53
CA SER A 112 -9.19 -11.35 26.75
C SER A 112 -8.81 -11.01 25.30
N ASN A 113 -9.83 -10.72 24.48
CA ASN A 113 -9.67 -10.17 23.15
C ASN A 113 -9.48 -8.64 23.16
N TRP A 114 -9.19 -8.03 24.31
CA TRP A 114 -8.98 -6.59 24.43
C TRP A 114 -7.49 -6.26 24.54
N LEU A 115 -7.10 -5.22 23.81
CA LEU A 115 -5.79 -4.57 23.87
C LEU A 115 -5.92 -3.27 24.67
N ARG A 116 -4.93 -2.95 25.49
CA ARG A 116 -4.87 -1.71 26.25
C ARG A 116 -4.32 -0.58 25.37
N ASP A 117 -5.02 0.55 25.39
CA ASP A 117 -4.68 1.82 24.74
C ASP A 117 -4.60 1.81 23.21
N ASN A 118 -3.96 0.80 22.59
CA ASN A 118 -3.76 0.78 21.15
C ASN A 118 -3.63 -0.63 20.56
N GLY A 119 -3.77 -0.70 19.24
CA GLY A 119 -3.40 -1.84 18.41
C GLY A 119 -3.02 -1.41 17.00
N GLU A 120 -2.20 -2.21 16.33
CA GLU A 120 -1.74 -1.94 14.96
C GLU A 120 -1.78 -3.19 14.07
N TYR A 121 -1.98 -3.01 12.77
CA TYR A 121 -1.88 -4.07 11.77
C TYR A 121 -1.25 -3.57 10.48
N SER A 122 -0.20 -4.25 10.02
CA SER A 122 0.40 -4.00 8.71
C SER A 122 -0.41 -4.72 7.63
N LEU A 123 -1.09 -3.93 6.79
CA LEU A 123 -1.84 -4.43 5.66
C LEU A 123 -0.91 -4.63 4.45
N SER A 124 -1.02 -5.81 3.85
CA SER A 124 -0.49 -6.12 2.52
C SER A 124 -1.44 -7.10 1.85
N ARG A 125 -2.10 -6.64 0.78
CA ARG A 125 -3.10 -7.39 0.00
C ARG A 125 -3.02 -7.01 -1.46
N LEU A 126 -3.42 -7.93 -2.33
CA LEU A 126 -3.40 -7.67 -3.76
C LEU A 126 -4.44 -6.61 -4.08
N ARG A 127 -4.11 -5.67 -4.96
CA ARG A 127 -5.10 -4.68 -5.45
C ARG A 127 -6.37 -5.35 -6.00
N THR A 128 -6.20 -6.51 -6.62
CA THR A 128 -7.30 -7.29 -7.21
C THR A 128 -8.33 -7.78 -6.20
N ASP A 129 -7.99 -7.81 -4.90
CA ASP A 129 -8.90 -8.21 -3.82
C ASP A 129 -9.99 -7.16 -3.58
N PHE A 130 -9.82 -5.94 -4.11
CA PHE A 130 -10.68 -4.77 -3.89
C PHE A 130 -11.37 -4.31 -5.17
N GLU A 131 -12.51 -3.64 -5.01
CA GLU A 131 -13.13 -2.88 -6.09
C GLU A 131 -12.35 -1.59 -6.32
N VAL A 132 -12.31 -1.11 -7.56
CA VAL A 132 -11.75 0.22 -7.84
C VAL A 132 -12.67 1.28 -7.24
N GLY A 133 -12.09 2.31 -6.63
CA GLY A 133 -12.77 3.37 -5.92
C GLY A 133 -12.75 3.17 -4.41
N GLU A 134 -13.87 3.47 -3.77
CA GLU A 134 -14.01 3.52 -2.32
C GLU A 134 -14.14 2.11 -1.71
N ASN A 135 -13.26 1.84 -0.74
CA ASN A 135 -13.18 0.62 0.05
C ASN A 135 -13.15 0.95 1.54
N TYR A 136 -13.32 -0.06 2.39
CA TYR A 136 -13.59 0.15 3.81
C TYR A 136 -12.83 -0.81 4.71
N LEU A 137 -12.51 -0.33 5.90
CA LEU A 137 -12.04 -1.12 7.01
C LEU A 137 -12.73 -0.66 8.29
N VAL A 138 -12.81 -1.57 9.26
CA VAL A 138 -13.43 -1.30 10.55
C VAL A 138 -12.55 -1.76 11.70
N ALA A 139 -12.67 -1.04 12.81
CA ALA A 139 -12.15 -1.42 14.11
C ALA A 139 -13.18 -1.14 15.21
N TYR A 140 -12.94 -1.67 16.39
CA TYR A 140 -13.81 -1.46 17.54
C TYR A 140 -12.99 -1.08 18.76
N SER A 141 -13.42 -0.05 19.47
CA SER A 141 -12.79 0.39 20.71
C SER A 141 -13.82 0.90 21.68
N CYS A 142 -13.47 0.87 22.97
CA CYS A 142 -14.33 1.26 24.07
C CYS A 142 -13.57 2.10 25.07
N LYS A 143 -14.20 3.18 25.55
CA LYS A 143 -13.72 3.96 26.69
C LYS A 143 -14.83 4.17 27.69
N LYS A 144 -14.47 4.20 28.96
CA LYS A 144 -15.45 4.36 30.04
C LYS A 144 -15.76 5.84 30.22
N HIS A 145 -17.02 6.22 30.02
CA HIS A 145 -17.51 7.57 30.30
C HIS A 145 -18.63 7.49 31.35
N SER A 146 -18.47 8.25 32.44
CA SER A 146 -19.43 8.29 33.55
C SER A 146 -19.83 6.90 34.07
N GLY A 147 -18.86 5.99 34.17
CA GLY A 147 -19.08 4.64 34.70
C GLY A 147 -19.62 3.62 33.69
N SER A 148 -19.99 4.03 32.48
CA SER A 148 -20.50 3.14 31.43
C SER A 148 -19.52 3.02 30.26
N TRP A 149 -19.44 1.84 29.65
CA TRP A 149 -18.66 1.64 28.44
C TRP A 149 -19.31 2.36 27.25
N LYS A 150 -18.53 3.19 26.56
CA LYS A 150 -18.89 3.81 25.29
C LYS A 150 -18.00 3.21 24.23
N CYS A 151 -18.58 2.37 23.41
CA CYS A 151 -17.90 1.61 22.39
C CYS A 151 -18.35 2.07 21.03
N GLY A 152 -17.43 2.36 20.12
CA GLY A 152 -17.70 2.77 18.74
C GLY A 152 -18.99 3.58 18.58
N CYS A 153 -18.88 4.89 18.79
CA CYS A 153 -20.02 5.79 18.83
C CYS A 153 -20.14 6.58 17.52
N ALA A 154 -21.35 6.65 16.97
CA ALA A 154 -21.70 7.56 15.88
C ALA A 154 -21.84 9.00 16.40
N ASP A 155 -22.40 9.14 17.60
CA ASP A 155 -22.58 10.39 18.33
C ASP A 155 -22.60 10.11 19.85
N GLN A 156 -22.79 11.14 20.69
CA GLN A 156 -22.74 10.99 22.14
C GLN A 156 -23.83 10.08 22.74
N ASN A 157 -24.91 9.84 21.99
CA ASN A 157 -26.08 9.07 22.39
C ASN A 157 -26.17 7.71 21.68
N SER A 158 -25.52 7.56 20.53
CA SER A 158 -25.56 6.36 19.69
C SER A 158 -24.20 5.66 19.65
N CYS A 159 -24.11 4.50 20.31
CA CYS A 159 -22.90 3.69 20.45
C CYS A 159 -23.18 2.21 20.22
N GLY A 160 -22.12 1.40 20.20
CA GLY A 160 -22.16 -0.05 20.04
C GLY A 160 -21.91 -0.50 18.61
N MET A 161 -21.30 0.34 17.77
CA MET A 161 -21.12 0.10 16.34
C MET A 161 -19.65 -0.03 15.95
N TRP A 162 -19.37 -0.68 14.83
CA TRP A 162 -18.02 -0.71 14.27
C TRP A 162 -17.61 0.68 13.79
N MET A 163 -16.43 1.15 14.19
CA MET A 163 -15.86 2.40 13.67
C MET A 163 -15.39 2.13 12.25
N LEU A 164 -15.91 2.90 11.30
CA LEU A 164 -15.62 2.72 9.88
C LEU A 164 -14.63 3.77 9.42
N GLN A 165 -13.61 3.32 8.70
CA GLN A 165 -12.75 4.19 7.90
C GLN A 165 -12.74 3.69 6.47
N ALA A 166 -12.76 4.65 5.55
CA ALA A 166 -12.70 4.36 4.14
C ALA A 166 -11.36 4.77 3.53
N PHE A 167 -11.02 4.13 2.43
CA PHE A 167 -9.79 4.35 1.66
C PHE A 167 -10.07 4.13 0.18
N THR A 168 -9.25 4.73 -0.67
CA THR A 168 -9.42 4.64 -2.12
C THR A 168 -8.42 3.68 -2.72
N VAL A 169 -8.90 2.79 -3.58
CA VAL A 169 -8.08 1.95 -4.48
C VAL A 169 -8.24 2.50 -5.88
N GLU A 170 -7.15 2.99 -6.49
CA GLU A 170 -7.22 3.57 -7.83
C GLU A 170 -7.27 2.47 -8.91
N GLU A 171 -7.33 2.83 -10.19
CA GLU A 171 -7.13 1.84 -11.27
C GLU A 171 -5.66 1.38 -11.33
N PRO A 172 -5.38 0.12 -11.74
CA PRO A 172 -4.01 -0.34 -11.95
C PRO A 172 -3.29 0.59 -12.93
N ARG A 173 -2.02 0.91 -12.64
CA ARG A 173 -1.24 1.69 -13.59
C ARG A 173 -0.89 0.86 -14.83
N VAL A 174 -1.27 1.33 -16.02
CA VAL A 174 -0.86 0.75 -17.31
C VAL A 174 0.54 1.22 -17.68
N CYS A 175 0.89 2.43 -17.26
CA CYS A 175 2.17 3.06 -17.54
C CYS A 175 2.52 4.10 -16.46
N GLU A 176 3.80 4.41 -16.31
CA GLU A 176 4.25 5.50 -15.44
C GLU A 176 3.98 6.85 -16.12
N GLU A 177 3.42 7.82 -15.39
CA GLU A 177 3.01 9.10 -15.96
C GLU A 177 4.20 9.82 -16.61
N GLY A 178 4.02 10.26 -17.86
CA GLY A 178 5.08 10.89 -18.65
C GLY A 178 6.12 9.91 -19.22
N ALA A 179 6.02 8.61 -18.95
CA ALA A 179 6.82 7.61 -19.64
C ALA A 179 6.57 7.69 -21.16
N LYS A 180 7.63 7.44 -21.91
CA LYS A 180 7.59 7.45 -23.37
C LYS A 180 8.18 6.14 -23.89
N LEU A 181 7.60 5.62 -24.96
CA LEU A 181 8.18 4.52 -25.71
C LEU A 181 7.86 4.65 -27.20
N CYS A 182 8.74 4.13 -28.04
CA CYS A 182 8.51 4.02 -29.47
C CYS A 182 8.04 2.60 -29.80
N GLU A 183 6.92 2.47 -30.51
CA GLU A 183 6.46 1.20 -31.09
C GLU A 183 6.18 1.40 -32.58
N GLY A 184 7.08 0.91 -33.43
CA GLY A 184 7.08 1.27 -34.85
C GLY A 184 7.42 2.75 -35.05
N ASN A 185 6.69 3.46 -35.92
CA ASN A 185 6.86 4.91 -36.12
C ASN A 185 5.87 5.75 -35.29
N ILE A 186 5.51 5.27 -34.11
CA ILE A 186 4.54 5.89 -33.20
C ILE A 186 5.22 6.13 -31.86
N LEU A 187 5.24 7.40 -31.44
CA LEU A 187 5.63 7.81 -30.10
C LEU A 187 4.43 7.62 -29.19
N ARG A 188 4.57 6.77 -28.18
CA ARG A 188 3.55 6.62 -27.14
C ARG A 188 3.98 7.40 -25.92
N THR A 189 3.12 8.29 -25.44
CA THR A 189 3.32 8.99 -24.17
C THR A 189 2.26 8.55 -23.19
N CYS A 190 2.65 8.16 -21.98
CA CYS A 190 1.70 7.88 -20.92
C CYS A 190 1.11 9.19 -20.41
N ILE A 191 -0.19 9.39 -20.61
CA ILE A 191 -0.94 10.55 -20.14
C ILE A 191 -2.18 10.03 -19.41
N ALA A 192 -2.34 10.43 -18.15
CA ALA A 192 -3.47 10.03 -17.31
C ALA A 192 -3.68 8.50 -17.28
N ASN A 193 -2.60 7.75 -17.02
CA ASN A 193 -2.60 6.29 -16.95
C ASN A 193 -2.98 5.55 -18.26
N ALA A 194 -2.88 6.19 -19.41
CA ALA A 194 -3.12 5.58 -20.71
C ALA A 194 -2.02 5.94 -21.71
N TRP A 195 -1.66 5.00 -22.58
CA TRP A 195 -0.79 5.28 -23.72
C TRP A 195 -1.55 6.11 -24.74
N VAL A 196 -1.04 7.31 -25.00
CA VAL A 196 -1.49 8.19 -26.07
C VAL A 196 -0.51 8.08 -27.22
N ASP A 197 -1.03 7.70 -28.38
CA ASP A 197 -0.25 7.45 -29.60
C ASP A 197 -0.13 8.74 -30.43
N GLU A 198 1.11 9.14 -30.71
CA GLU A 198 1.47 10.24 -31.61
C GLU A 198 2.32 9.67 -32.77
N PRO A 199 1.74 9.51 -33.97
CA PRO A 199 2.49 9.07 -35.14
C PRO A 199 3.53 10.13 -35.52
N CYS A 200 4.78 9.71 -35.75
CA CYS A 200 5.80 10.63 -36.24
C CYS A 200 5.52 11.09 -37.67
N GLY A 201 5.97 12.30 -38.03
CA GLY A 201 5.81 12.88 -39.35
C GLY A 201 6.46 12.06 -40.47
N ALA A 202 6.15 12.41 -41.73
CA ALA A 202 6.64 11.67 -42.91
C ALA A 202 8.17 11.67 -43.05
N ASP A 203 8.85 12.69 -42.50
CA ASP A 203 10.30 12.85 -42.51
C ASP A 203 10.93 12.57 -41.13
N GLU A 204 10.13 12.02 -40.20
CA GLU A 204 10.55 11.73 -38.83
C GLU A 204 10.52 10.23 -38.55
N ILE A 205 11.43 9.80 -37.69
CA ILE A 205 11.43 8.46 -37.12
C ILE A 205 11.21 8.54 -35.61
N CYS A 206 10.43 7.61 -35.05
CA CYS A 206 10.38 7.45 -33.61
C CYS A 206 11.70 6.84 -33.13
N ASP A 207 12.52 7.66 -32.48
CA ASP A 207 13.81 7.24 -31.94
C ASP A 207 13.64 6.77 -30.50
N ALA A 208 14.02 5.51 -30.25
CA ALA A 208 13.88 4.89 -28.94
C ALA A 208 14.86 5.45 -27.90
N ASP A 209 16.03 5.93 -28.33
CA ASP A 209 17.06 6.49 -27.45
C ASP A 209 16.69 7.93 -27.04
N GLU A 210 16.15 8.71 -27.97
CA GLU A 210 15.65 10.06 -27.67
C GLU A 210 14.24 10.09 -27.10
N CYS A 211 13.50 8.97 -27.19
CA CYS A 211 12.09 8.88 -26.81
C CYS A 211 11.24 10.01 -27.44
N ALA A 212 11.49 10.28 -28.72
CA ALA A 212 10.93 11.40 -29.47
C ALA A 212 10.83 11.09 -30.97
N CYS A 213 9.95 11.82 -31.67
CA CYS A 213 9.98 11.88 -33.13
C CYS A 213 11.14 12.79 -33.56
N VAL A 214 12.12 12.22 -34.24
CA VAL A 214 13.34 12.94 -34.68
C VAL A 214 13.36 13.01 -36.20
N ASN A 215 13.80 14.15 -36.75
CA ASN A 215 13.90 14.32 -38.18
C ASN A 215 15.07 13.53 -38.76
N LEU A 216 14.81 12.73 -39.79
CA LEU A 216 15.85 11.99 -40.52
C LEU A 216 16.88 12.91 -41.20
N SER A 217 16.54 14.19 -41.38
CA SER A 217 17.43 15.19 -41.98
C SER A 217 18.48 15.77 -41.02
N VAL A 218 18.43 15.43 -39.74
CA VAL A 218 19.37 15.91 -38.72
C VAL A 218 20.01 14.72 -38.02
N ALA A 219 20.72 13.88 -38.77
CA ALA A 219 21.82 13.17 -38.14
C ALA A 219 22.76 14.26 -37.58
N PRO A 220 23.06 14.29 -36.26
CA PRO A 220 24.24 15.00 -35.80
C PRO A 220 25.40 14.46 -36.66
N PRO A 221 26.39 15.28 -37.04
CA PRO A 221 27.63 14.71 -37.53
C PRO A 221 28.22 13.90 -36.37
N GLY A 222 27.86 12.62 -36.29
CA GLY A 222 28.61 11.64 -35.55
C GLY A 222 30.05 11.71 -36.06
N PRO A 223 31.05 11.39 -35.22
CA PRO A 223 32.39 11.23 -35.73
C PRO A 223 32.28 10.22 -36.88
N VAL A 224 32.70 10.65 -38.07
CA VAL A 224 32.82 9.77 -39.22
C VAL A 224 33.79 8.70 -38.78
N GLU A 225 33.28 7.52 -38.40
CA GLU A 225 34.10 6.35 -38.22
C GLU A 225 34.61 6.01 -39.61
N THR A 226 35.79 6.53 -39.93
CA THR A 226 36.48 6.23 -41.17
C THR A 226 36.73 4.73 -41.16
N ALA A 227 36.05 4.00 -42.05
CA ALA A 227 36.34 2.60 -42.28
C ALA A 227 37.87 2.46 -42.47
N PRO A 228 38.52 1.49 -41.81
CA PRO A 228 39.96 1.36 -41.86
C PRO A 228 40.42 1.19 -43.32
N VAL A 229 41.27 2.10 -43.78
CA VAL A 229 41.91 2.00 -45.09
C VAL A 229 42.98 0.92 -44.98
N ILE A 230 42.71 -0.25 -45.55
CA ILE A 230 43.70 -1.33 -45.63
C ILE A 230 44.64 -1.01 -46.81
N GLU A 231 45.80 -0.44 -46.54
CA GLU A 231 46.86 -0.31 -47.54
C GLU A 231 47.62 -1.64 -47.67
N VAL A 232 47.39 -2.37 -48.76
CA VAL A 232 48.17 -3.56 -49.12
C VAL A 232 49.38 -3.14 -49.95
N THR A 233 50.57 -3.09 -49.36
CA THR A 233 51.81 -2.90 -50.11
C THR A 233 52.20 -4.19 -50.82
N GLN A 234 52.29 -4.13 -52.15
CA GLN A 234 52.59 -5.29 -52.99
C GLN A 234 54.10 -5.62 -52.92
N GLY A 235 54.47 -6.66 -52.17
CA GLY A 235 55.82 -7.25 -52.19
C GLY A 235 55.89 -8.46 -53.12
N SER A 236 56.92 -8.54 -53.96
CA SER A 236 57.17 -9.73 -54.80
C SER A 236 58.21 -10.64 -54.12
N TYR A 237 57.95 -11.95 -54.08
CA TYR A 237 58.89 -12.96 -53.60
C TYR A 237 58.87 -14.19 -54.51
N TYR A 238 59.99 -14.93 -54.54
CA TYR A 238 60.13 -16.15 -55.32
C TYR A 238 59.84 -17.39 -54.45
N VAL A 239 59.03 -18.32 -54.97
CA VAL A 239 58.63 -19.55 -54.28
C VAL A 239 59.37 -20.74 -54.90
N PHE A 240 60.00 -21.57 -54.09
CA PHE A 240 60.59 -22.84 -54.53
C PHE A 240 59.61 -24.00 -54.26
N PRO A 241 59.46 -24.98 -55.16
CA PRO A 241 58.50 -26.07 -54.99
C PRO A 241 58.93 -27.02 -53.87
N GLY A 242 58.02 -27.29 -52.92
CA GLY A 242 58.16 -28.34 -51.89
C GLY A 242 58.30 -27.86 -50.43
N GLN A 243 58.15 -26.55 -50.15
CA GLN A 243 58.17 -26.01 -48.78
C GLN A 243 56.85 -25.29 -48.45
N GLU A 244 56.36 -25.45 -47.21
CA GLU A 244 55.24 -24.64 -46.71
C GLU A 244 55.74 -23.26 -46.30
N HIS A 245 55.01 -22.22 -46.71
CA HIS A 245 55.28 -20.83 -46.35
C HIS A 245 54.09 -20.28 -45.57
N THR A 246 54.36 -19.67 -44.41
CA THR A 246 53.34 -18.98 -43.60
C THR A 246 53.54 -17.47 -43.72
N TRP A 247 52.46 -16.73 -43.97
CA TRP A 247 52.47 -15.26 -44.07
C TRP A 247 51.85 -14.67 -42.82
N THR A 248 52.47 -13.62 -42.28
CA THR A 248 51.87 -12.79 -41.23
C THR A 248 51.56 -11.43 -41.83
N ILE A 249 50.28 -11.06 -41.88
CA ILE A 249 49.85 -9.72 -42.26
C ILE A 249 49.71 -8.92 -40.97
N THR A 250 50.50 -7.86 -40.84
CA THR A 250 50.37 -6.92 -39.72
C THR A 250 49.46 -5.77 -40.18
N VAL A 251 48.32 -5.61 -39.52
CA VAL A 251 47.43 -4.45 -39.71
C VAL A 251 47.74 -3.47 -38.59
N THR A 252 48.26 -2.29 -38.94
CA THR A 252 48.45 -1.18 -38.00
C THR A 252 47.28 -0.22 -38.13
N ASP A 253 46.57 -0.01 -37.02
CA ASP A 253 45.57 1.05 -36.88
C ASP A 253 46.30 2.39 -36.75
N ALA A 254 45.89 3.40 -37.52
CA ALA A 254 46.55 4.70 -37.54
C ALA A 254 46.22 5.55 -36.30
N ASP A 255 45.17 5.20 -35.55
CA ASP A 255 44.70 5.98 -34.40
C ASP A 255 45.23 5.48 -33.05
N ASN A 256 46.08 4.45 -33.01
CA ASN A 256 46.78 4.04 -31.80
C ASN A 256 48.16 3.39 -32.10
N PRO A 257 49.26 4.17 -32.10
CA PRO A 257 50.61 3.65 -32.33
C PRO A 257 51.16 2.76 -31.20
#